data_AF-A0A953TES3-F1
#
_entry.id   AF-A0A953TES3-F1
#
_cell.length_a   1.000
_cell.length_b   1.000
_cell.length_c   1.000
_cell.angle_alpha   90.00
_cell.angle_beta   90.00
_cell.angle_gamma   90.00
#
_symmetry.space_group_name_H-M   'P 1'
#
loop_
_entity.id
_entity.type
_entity.pdbx_description
1 polymer ?
#
loop_
_entity_poly.entity_id
_entity_poly.type
_entity_poly.pdbx_seq_one_letter_code
_entity_poly.pdbx_strand_id
1 'polypeptide(L)'
;MTQSRSRVLGALLVFSLLACTSCGTAVNAATAGSSGASPASVTDQTRASDPLTGFVNIQDFERVIFVRSTQDVTNIGRANNVQKRAFVSATMYYDPPLAVQSVARYVGADSNAAFDLVAMRCQPSVPSKTQAVLATWPNVFKAVIADLGTLYTPSACPASPGDAVDKKVYCNALSFSDPPNTKAPLALAAMMDAGSATFQLTGAPSPTGSTTGADVFYDLYGIGYAFSGLGFSVKDSYLAGQNVPLTSAQMMEQSVVPEYLVANVTLAEGGCKCIRVKPYAGRDQGLLDWGRVLRVGSGSACTVLNQLP
;
A
#
# COMPACT_ATOMS: atom_id res chain seq x y z
N MET A 1 5.73 -85.52 -19.06
CA MET A 1 7.17 -85.67 -18.76
C MET A 1 7.68 -84.38 -18.11
N THR A 2 8.61 -84.48 -17.14
CA THR A 2 9.58 -83.45 -16.68
C THR A 2 9.11 -81.97 -16.66
N GLN A 3 8.74 -81.35 -15.53
CA GLN A 3 9.57 -80.95 -14.36
C GLN A 3 10.58 -79.82 -14.65
N SER A 4 10.43 -78.65 -13.98
CA SER A 4 11.47 -77.91 -13.21
C SER A 4 11.16 -76.40 -13.07
N ARG A 5 10.97 -75.93 -11.81
CA ARG A 5 11.55 -74.73 -11.12
C ARG A 5 11.46 -73.34 -11.81
N SER A 6 11.41 -72.17 -11.17
CA SER A 6 11.49 -71.64 -9.78
C SER A 6 10.97 -70.16 -9.84
N ARG A 7 10.74 -69.36 -8.79
CA ARG A 7 10.95 -69.42 -7.33
C ARG A 7 9.87 -68.53 -6.64
N VAL A 8 9.94 -68.28 -5.33
CA VAL A 8 8.99 -67.49 -4.52
C VAL A 8 9.74 -66.56 -3.53
N LEU A 9 9.06 -65.46 -3.12
CA LEU A 9 9.28 -64.48 -2.02
C LEU A 9 10.56 -64.51 -1.14
N GLY A 10 10.95 -63.32 -0.66
CA GLY A 10 11.75 -63.17 0.56
C GLY A 10 11.99 -61.70 0.95
N ALA A 11 11.33 -61.21 2.01
CA ALA A 11 11.62 -59.92 2.63
C ALA A 11 12.58 -60.08 3.82
N LEU A 12 13.34 -59.04 4.18
CA LEU A 12 14.08 -59.01 5.46
C LEU A 12 14.24 -57.57 5.99
N LEU A 13 13.77 -57.34 7.22
CA LEU A 13 14.20 -56.21 8.06
C LEU A 13 15.56 -56.53 8.68
N VAL A 14 16.39 -55.51 8.89
CA VAL A 14 17.53 -55.57 9.81
C VAL A 14 17.54 -54.32 10.68
N PHE A 15 17.45 -54.52 12.00
CA PHE A 15 17.69 -53.52 13.03
C PHE A 15 19.08 -53.80 13.63
N SER A 16 19.95 -52.78 13.70
CA SER A 16 21.23 -52.89 14.41
C SER A 16 21.55 -51.59 15.16
N LEU A 17 21.39 -51.64 16.48
CA LEU A 17 22.01 -50.71 17.43
C LEU A 17 23.42 -51.22 17.75
N LEU A 18 24.43 -50.36 17.73
CA LEU A 18 25.69 -50.60 18.42
C LEU A 18 26.28 -49.27 18.92
N ALA A 19 26.64 -49.21 20.20
CA ALA A 19 27.24 -48.04 20.82
C ALA A 19 28.75 -48.25 21.02
N CYS A 20 29.54 -47.19 20.87
CA CYS A 20 30.94 -47.16 21.29
C CYS A 20 31.24 -45.86 22.05
N THR A 21 31.71 -46.03 23.28
CA THR A 21 32.23 -44.97 24.16
C THR A 21 33.73 -44.74 23.93
N SER A 22 34.20 -43.50 23.98
CA SER A 22 35.61 -43.18 24.25
C SER A 22 35.72 -41.95 25.16
N CYS A 23 36.82 -41.84 25.91
CA CYS A 23 36.95 -40.95 27.06
C CYS A 23 38.32 -40.26 27.09
N GLY A 24 38.37 -38.98 27.47
CA GLY A 24 39.59 -38.22 27.81
C GLY A 24 40.45 -37.76 26.61
N THR A 25 41.19 -36.64 26.68
CA THR A 25 41.45 -35.69 27.79
C THR A 25 41.58 -34.24 27.29
N ALA A 26 41.65 -33.28 28.21
CA ALA A 26 41.41 -31.86 27.97
C ALA A 26 42.56 -31.07 27.29
N VAL A 27 42.18 -30.02 26.56
CA VAL A 27 43.00 -28.80 26.40
C VAL A 27 42.12 -27.59 26.73
N ASN A 28 42.42 -26.90 27.83
CA ASN A 28 41.82 -25.61 28.14
C ASN A 28 42.50 -24.53 27.30
N ALA A 29 41.75 -23.90 26.38
CA ALA A 29 42.09 -22.62 25.80
C ALA A 29 40.94 -21.64 26.09
N ALA A 30 41.25 -20.51 26.70
CA ALA A 30 40.26 -19.56 27.18
C ALA A 30 39.87 -18.50 26.11
N THR A 31 38.69 -17.92 26.31
CA THR A 31 38.28 -16.56 25.87
C THR A 31 38.29 -16.21 24.37
N ALA A 32 37.15 -16.42 23.73
CA ALA A 32 36.38 -15.45 22.93
C ALA A 32 34.98 -16.05 22.76
N GLY A 33 33.84 -15.38 22.72
CA GLY A 33 33.49 -13.98 22.53
C GLY A 33 32.02 -14.01 22.09
N SER A 34 31.18 -13.14 22.64
CA SER A 34 29.71 -13.17 22.48
C SER A 34 29.21 -13.20 21.03
N SER A 35 28.18 -14.03 20.76
CA SER A 35 26.92 -13.55 20.15
C SER A 35 25.89 -14.68 20.00
N GLY A 36 25.22 -15.04 21.11
CA GLY A 36 23.95 -15.77 21.05
C GLY A 36 22.83 -14.85 20.55
N ALA A 37 22.87 -14.46 19.28
CA ALA A 37 21.81 -13.66 18.67
C ALA A 37 20.54 -14.52 18.59
N SER A 38 19.54 -14.18 19.40
CA SER A 38 18.22 -14.80 19.31
C SER A 38 17.64 -14.52 17.92
N PRO A 39 17.23 -15.54 17.14
CA PRO A 39 16.69 -15.32 15.81
C PRO A 39 15.31 -14.68 15.93
N ALA A 40 15.20 -13.44 15.45
CA ALA A 40 13.98 -12.65 15.26
C ALA A 40 12.88 -12.84 16.33
N SER A 41 12.80 -11.89 17.27
CA SER A 41 11.62 -11.77 18.13
C SER A 41 10.37 -11.53 17.28
N VAL A 42 9.51 -12.55 17.17
CA VAL A 42 8.13 -12.34 16.73
C VAL A 42 7.46 -11.51 17.80
N THR A 43 7.03 -10.32 17.43
CA THR A 43 6.21 -9.46 18.28
C THR A 43 4.77 -9.58 17.79
N ASP A 44 3.80 -9.69 18.69
CA ASP A 44 2.35 -9.59 18.37
C ASP A 44 1.94 -8.13 18.03
N GLN A 45 2.92 -7.35 17.59
CA GLN A 45 2.78 -5.98 17.16
C GLN A 45 2.21 -5.99 15.74
N THR A 46 0.99 -5.50 15.63
CA THR A 46 0.34 -5.33 14.33
C THR A 46 1.21 -4.47 13.41
N ARG A 47 0.87 -4.41 12.11
CA ARG A 47 1.38 -3.35 11.21
C ARG A 47 1.10 -1.93 11.72
N ALA A 48 0.40 -1.80 12.85
CA ALA A 48 0.02 -0.60 13.54
C ALA A 48 0.57 -0.40 15.00
N SER A 49 1.86 -0.65 15.32
CA SER A 49 2.46 -0.19 16.62
C SER A 49 3.91 0.37 16.60
N ASP A 50 4.19 1.32 17.51
CA ASP A 50 5.52 1.84 17.91
C ASP A 50 6.12 1.02 19.07
N PRO A 51 7.41 0.63 19.03
CA PRO A 51 8.08 -0.07 20.14
C PRO A 51 8.14 0.68 21.48
N LEU A 52 8.08 2.02 21.50
CA LEU A 52 8.21 2.83 22.73
C LEU A 52 6.87 3.17 23.39
N THR A 53 5.76 3.15 22.65
CA THR A 53 4.44 3.56 23.16
C THR A 53 3.31 2.57 22.91
N GLY A 54 3.51 1.57 22.04
CA GLY A 54 2.50 0.55 21.70
C GLY A 54 1.50 0.96 20.60
N PHE A 55 1.56 2.19 20.08
CA PHE A 55 0.68 2.71 19.01
C PHE A 55 1.54 3.23 17.85
N VAL A 56 1.24 2.99 16.56
CA VAL A 56 2.09 3.68 15.55
C VAL A 56 1.95 5.17 15.73
N ASN A 57 3.02 5.85 15.36
CA ASN A 57 2.94 7.06 14.58
C ASN A 57 2.16 6.86 13.24
N ILE A 58 0.85 6.53 13.28
CA ILE A 58 -0.12 6.55 12.13
C ILE A 58 -0.50 8.01 11.84
N GLN A 59 0.53 8.85 11.88
CA GLN A 59 0.55 10.29 11.95
C GLN A 59 1.90 10.76 11.36
N ASP A 60 2.50 9.99 10.46
CA ASP A 60 3.66 10.42 9.67
C ASP A 60 3.55 9.85 8.25
N PHE A 61 2.79 10.58 7.44
CA PHE A 61 2.46 10.19 6.08
C PHE A 61 3.25 11.02 5.07
N GLU A 62 3.60 10.41 3.96
CA GLU A 62 4.13 11.09 2.78
C GLU A 62 3.12 11.04 1.63
N ARG A 63 3.16 12.08 0.79
CA ARG A 63 2.53 12.03 -0.54
C ARG A 63 3.39 12.73 -1.58
N VAL A 64 3.66 12.05 -2.69
CA VAL A 64 4.14 12.65 -3.94
C VAL A 64 3.01 12.77 -4.96
N ILE A 65 2.88 13.95 -5.59
CA ILE A 65 2.03 14.18 -6.78
C ILE A 65 2.74 15.06 -7.80
N PHE A 66 2.36 14.94 -9.06
CA PHE A 66 2.84 15.80 -10.15
C PHE A 66 1.68 16.66 -10.66
N VAL A 67 1.83 17.99 -10.62
CA VAL A 67 0.75 18.95 -10.90
C VAL A 67 1.16 20.02 -11.91
N ARG A 68 0.19 20.60 -12.61
CA ARG A 68 0.45 21.72 -13.52
C ARG A 68 0.86 22.97 -12.73
N SER A 69 1.71 23.82 -13.32
CA SER A 69 2.22 25.05 -12.69
C SER A 69 1.12 26.00 -12.19
N THR A 70 -0.06 25.97 -12.80
CA THR A 70 -1.24 26.78 -12.45
C THR A 70 -2.15 26.16 -11.40
N GLN A 71 -1.90 24.92 -10.96
CA GLN A 71 -2.73 24.24 -9.97
C GLN A 71 -2.25 24.57 -8.56
N ASP A 72 -3.11 25.16 -7.75
CA ASP A 72 -2.86 25.36 -6.32
C ASP A 72 -2.89 24.04 -5.55
N VAL A 73 -2.16 23.99 -4.44
CA VAL A 73 -2.11 22.83 -3.56
C VAL A 73 -2.24 23.29 -2.11
N THR A 74 -3.47 23.23 -1.61
CA THR A 74 -3.90 23.68 -0.27
C THR A 74 -4.40 22.54 0.61
N ASN A 75 -4.58 21.35 0.04
CA ASN A 75 -5.14 20.16 0.68
C ASN A 75 -4.22 18.94 0.46
N ILE A 76 -4.42 17.88 1.23
CA ILE A 76 -3.70 16.60 1.02
C ILE A 76 -4.09 15.97 -0.31
N GLY A 77 -5.36 16.10 -0.70
CA GLY A 77 -5.95 15.67 -1.97
C GLY A 77 -5.53 16.50 -3.18
N ARG A 78 -6.02 16.12 -4.37
CA ARG A 78 -6.08 17.07 -5.50
C ARG A 78 -6.93 18.27 -5.10
N ALA A 79 -6.45 19.48 -5.43
CA ALA A 79 -7.31 20.66 -5.47
C ALA A 79 -8.48 20.46 -6.45
N ASN A 80 -9.53 21.29 -6.31
CA ASN A 80 -10.85 21.24 -6.99
C ASN A 80 -11.96 20.47 -6.23
N ASN A 81 -11.76 20.07 -4.97
CA ASN A 81 -12.78 19.43 -4.10
C ASN A 81 -13.42 18.13 -4.64
N VAL A 82 -12.86 17.54 -5.70
CA VAL A 82 -13.31 16.27 -6.28
C VAL A 82 -12.92 15.08 -5.40
N GLN A 83 -11.66 15.05 -4.92
CA GLN A 83 -11.20 14.02 -4.00
C GLN A 83 -11.91 14.14 -2.65
N LYS A 84 -12.56 13.07 -2.20
CA LYS A 84 -13.09 12.89 -0.84
C LYS A 84 -11.98 12.47 0.12
N ARG A 85 -11.06 11.63 -0.37
CA ARG A 85 -9.90 11.15 0.37
C ARG A 85 -8.63 11.30 -0.45
N ALA A 86 -7.51 11.38 0.26
CA ALA A 86 -6.18 11.31 -0.28
C ALA A 86 -5.57 9.95 0.04
N PHE A 87 -4.84 9.43 -0.93
CA PHE A 87 -4.02 8.25 -0.81
C PHE A 87 -2.60 8.66 -0.41
N VAL A 88 -2.05 8.04 0.63
CA VAL A 88 -0.76 8.41 1.24
C VAL A 88 0.01 7.18 1.71
N SER A 89 1.33 7.29 1.78
CA SER A 89 2.24 6.22 2.23
C SER A 89 2.89 6.56 3.57
N ALA A 90 3.46 5.57 4.27
CA ALA A 90 4.21 5.84 5.51
C ALA A 90 5.64 6.34 5.23
N THR A 91 6.03 7.49 5.78
CA THR A 91 7.34 8.12 5.48
C THR A 91 8.54 7.23 5.82
N MET A 92 8.43 6.38 6.84
CA MET A 92 9.55 5.56 7.35
C MET A 92 10.15 4.57 6.33
N TYR A 93 9.47 4.30 5.21
CA TYR A 93 9.95 3.42 4.15
C TYR A 93 10.89 4.10 3.14
N TYR A 94 11.21 5.38 3.37
CA TYR A 94 12.01 6.24 2.50
C TYR A 94 13.21 6.85 3.23
N ASP A 95 13.76 6.12 4.20
CA ASP A 95 15.01 6.42 4.90
C ASP A 95 16.03 5.32 4.56
N PRO A 96 17.19 5.61 3.94
CA PRO A 96 17.66 6.94 3.52
C PRO A 96 16.85 7.54 2.36
N PRO A 97 16.94 8.87 2.14
CA PRO A 97 16.26 9.57 1.04
C PRO A 97 16.46 8.90 -0.32
N LEU A 98 15.36 8.67 -1.04
CA LEU A 98 15.37 8.05 -2.37
C LEU A 98 15.29 9.11 -3.48
N ALA A 99 15.77 8.75 -4.66
CA ALA A 99 15.56 9.52 -5.88
C ALA A 99 14.06 9.68 -6.19
N VAL A 100 13.63 10.83 -6.70
CA VAL A 100 12.20 11.13 -7.02
C VAL A 100 11.55 10.04 -7.87
N GLN A 101 12.25 9.52 -8.88
CA GLN A 101 11.73 8.44 -9.73
C GLN A 101 11.42 7.17 -8.93
N SER A 102 12.22 6.86 -7.91
CA SER A 102 12.05 5.67 -7.06
C SER A 102 10.88 5.86 -6.13
N VAL A 103 10.74 7.05 -5.52
CA VAL A 103 9.57 7.39 -4.69
C VAL A 103 8.29 7.26 -5.51
N ALA A 104 8.22 7.88 -6.70
CA ALA A 104 7.07 7.81 -7.59
C ALA A 104 6.68 6.35 -7.93
N ARG A 105 7.66 5.50 -8.26
CA ARG A 105 7.45 4.06 -8.51
C ARG A 105 6.95 3.29 -7.30
N TYR A 106 7.38 3.66 -6.09
CA TYR A 106 6.91 3.03 -4.84
C TYR A 106 5.52 3.50 -4.43
N VAL A 107 5.12 4.75 -4.66
CA VAL A 107 3.75 5.23 -4.36
C VAL A 107 2.73 5.01 -5.49
N GLY A 108 3.14 4.34 -6.58
CA GLY A 108 2.27 4.13 -7.75
C GLY A 108 1.91 5.41 -8.52
N ALA A 109 2.72 6.46 -8.43
CA ALA A 109 2.49 7.74 -9.10
C ALA A 109 3.14 7.80 -10.49
N ASP A 110 2.48 8.51 -11.41
CA ASP A 110 3.04 8.85 -12.72
C ASP A 110 4.10 9.97 -12.59
N SER A 111 5.35 9.66 -12.92
CA SER A 111 6.43 10.64 -12.91
C SER A 111 6.39 11.50 -14.17
N ASN A 112 5.78 12.69 -14.06
CA ASN A 112 5.68 13.61 -15.19
C ASN A 112 6.78 14.69 -15.14
N ALA A 113 7.76 14.59 -16.05
CA ALA A 113 8.88 15.52 -16.14
C ALA A 113 8.49 16.97 -16.48
N ALA A 114 7.34 17.18 -17.15
CA ALA A 114 6.85 18.51 -17.53
C ALA A 114 6.00 19.20 -16.44
N PHE A 115 5.58 18.46 -15.41
CA PHE A 115 4.77 18.97 -14.31
C PHE A 115 5.63 19.28 -13.08
N ASP A 116 5.15 20.16 -12.20
CA ASP A 116 5.82 20.44 -10.93
C ASP A 116 5.69 19.21 -10.02
N LEU A 117 6.82 18.80 -9.43
CA LEU A 117 6.85 17.83 -8.35
C LEU A 117 6.31 18.50 -7.10
N VAL A 118 5.35 17.88 -6.44
CA VAL A 118 4.87 18.27 -5.12
C VAL A 118 5.08 17.12 -4.16
N ALA A 119 5.75 17.41 -3.05
CA ALA A 119 6.03 16.44 -2.00
C ALA A 119 5.51 16.98 -0.66
N MET A 120 4.70 16.17 0.01
CA MET A 120 4.05 16.47 1.29
C MET A 120 4.55 15.49 2.34
N ARG A 121 4.80 15.98 3.55
CA ARG A 121 4.89 15.13 4.75
C ARG A 121 3.93 15.64 5.81
N CYS A 122 3.06 14.77 6.30
CA CYS A 122 1.91 15.10 7.14
C CYS A 122 2.05 14.46 8.52
N GLN A 123 2.17 15.30 9.53
CA GLN A 123 2.21 14.92 10.95
C GLN A 123 1.01 15.52 11.69
N PRO A 124 -0.20 14.94 11.56
CA PRO A 124 -1.43 15.50 12.12
C PRO A 124 -1.44 15.43 13.64
N SER A 125 -1.41 16.59 14.29
CA SER A 125 -1.53 16.71 15.75
C SER A 125 -2.90 16.29 16.31
N VAL A 126 -3.91 16.12 15.44
CA VAL A 126 -5.25 15.64 15.78
C VAL A 126 -5.65 14.54 14.78
N PRO A 127 -5.36 13.25 15.07
CA PRO A 127 -5.52 12.14 14.10
C PRO A 127 -6.95 11.93 13.62
N SER A 128 -7.95 12.32 14.42
CA SER A 128 -9.37 12.26 14.05
C SER A 128 -9.75 13.23 12.92
N LYS A 129 -8.91 14.21 12.58
CA LYS A 129 -9.09 15.07 11.40
C LYS A 129 -8.73 14.36 10.10
N THR A 130 -7.62 13.61 10.08
CA THR A 130 -7.17 12.88 8.89
C THR A 130 -7.86 11.53 8.75
N GLN A 131 -8.41 10.95 9.82
CA GLN A 131 -9.16 9.69 9.79
C GLN A 131 -8.41 8.57 9.04
N ALA A 132 -7.10 8.46 9.30
CA ALA A 132 -6.23 7.54 8.58
C ALA A 132 -6.67 6.09 8.78
N VAL A 133 -6.92 5.38 7.68
CA VAL A 133 -7.22 3.95 7.66
C VAL A 133 -6.30 3.24 6.68
N LEU A 134 -5.82 2.05 7.04
CA LEU A 134 -5.04 1.22 6.11
C LEU A 134 -5.88 0.93 4.86
N ALA A 135 -5.32 1.17 3.68
CA ALA A 135 -6.02 1.04 2.41
C ALA A 135 -6.16 -0.44 2.01
N THR A 136 -7.09 -1.13 2.65
CA THR A 136 -7.52 -2.48 2.27
C THR A 136 -8.91 -2.41 1.63
N TRP A 137 -9.27 -3.36 0.74
CA TRP A 137 -10.60 -3.36 0.12
C TRP A 137 -11.77 -3.20 1.12
N PRO A 138 -11.80 -3.88 2.29
CA PRO A 138 -12.85 -3.68 3.29
C PRO A 138 -12.91 -2.26 3.86
N ASN A 139 -11.77 -1.58 3.99
CA ASN A 139 -11.70 -0.19 4.46
C ASN A 139 -12.02 0.81 3.34
N VAL A 140 -11.63 0.52 2.10
CA VAL A 140 -12.04 1.28 0.91
C VAL A 140 -13.56 1.22 0.75
N PHE A 141 -14.19 0.06 0.86
CA PHE A 141 -15.65 -0.06 0.78
C PHE A 141 -16.37 0.68 1.90
N LYS A 142 -15.87 0.63 3.15
CA LYS A 142 -16.38 1.48 4.24
C LYS A 142 -16.26 2.97 3.94
N ALA A 143 -15.13 3.41 3.38
CA ALA A 143 -14.93 4.79 2.95
C ALA A 143 -15.91 5.18 1.81
N VAL A 144 -16.11 4.31 0.82
CA VAL A 144 -17.09 4.49 -0.26
C VAL A 144 -18.51 4.66 0.27
N ILE A 145 -18.95 3.81 1.20
CA ILE A 145 -20.29 3.90 1.80
C ILE A 145 -20.44 5.22 2.58
N ALA A 146 -19.43 5.64 3.33
CA ALA A 146 -19.46 6.87 4.10
C ALA A 146 -19.46 8.13 3.21
N ASP A 147 -18.60 8.17 2.20
CA ASP A 147 -18.35 9.37 1.40
C ASP A 147 -19.41 9.56 0.29
N LEU A 148 -19.92 8.47 -0.31
CA LEU A 148 -21.00 8.48 -1.29
C LEU A 148 -22.41 8.29 -0.68
N GLY A 149 -22.52 7.89 0.60
CA GLY A 149 -23.79 7.77 1.32
C GLY A 149 -24.58 9.08 1.51
N THR A 150 -23.96 10.22 1.15
CA THR A 150 -24.63 11.53 1.06
C THR A 150 -25.29 11.77 -0.30
N LEU A 151 -24.91 11.01 -1.34
CA LEU A 151 -25.46 11.08 -2.70
C LEU A 151 -26.42 9.92 -2.99
N TYR A 152 -26.14 8.75 -2.42
CA TYR A 152 -26.91 7.52 -2.62
C TYR A 152 -27.38 6.94 -1.28
N THR A 153 -28.59 6.40 -1.26
CA THR A 153 -29.15 5.70 -0.10
C THR A 153 -29.07 4.18 -0.31
N PRO A 154 -29.09 3.36 0.76
CA PRO A 154 -29.12 1.91 0.62
C PRO A 154 -30.27 1.37 -0.23
N SER A 155 -31.43 2.06 -0.21
CA SER A 155 -32.60 1.78 -1.04
C SER A 155 -32.42 2.09 -2.53
N ALA A 156 -31.34 2.76 -2.94
CA ALA A 156 -31.02 3.02 -4.34
C ALA A 156 -30.31 1.84 -5.04
N CYS A 157 -30.09 0.74 -4.32
CA CYS A 157 -29.41 -0.47 -4.78
C CYS A 157 -30.38 -1.66 -4.93
N PRO A 158 -30.10 -2.63 -5.82
CA PRO A 158 -28.92 -2.74 -6.69
C PRO A 158 -28.93 -1.70 -7.83
N ALA A 159 -27.73 -1.36 -8.33
CA ALA A 159 -27.60 -0.47 -9.47
C ALA A 159 -28.00 -1.15 -10.79
N SER A 160 -28.64 -0.39 -11.67
CA SER A 160 -29.07 -0.80 -13.00
C SER A 160 -27.95 -0.62 -14.04
N PRO A 161 -28.00 -1.30 -15.20
CA PRO A 161 -26.96 -1.17 -16.24
C PRO A 161 -26.73 0.26 -16.74
N GLY A 162 -27.78 1.09 -16.79
CA GLY A 162 -27.70 2.50 -17.20
C GLY A 162 -27.32 3.50 -16.09
N ASP A 163 -27.13 3.05 -14.84
CA ASP A 163 -26.74 3.95 -13.75
C ASP A 163 -25.32 4.50 -13.93
N ALA A 164 -25.08 5.66 -13.29
CA ALA A 164 -23.74 6.24 -13.16
C ALA A 164 -22.78 5.27 -12.44
N VAL A 165 -21.52 5.25 -12.88
CA VAL A 165 -20.55 4.25 -12.40
C VAL A 165 -20.21 4.40 -10.91
N ASP A 166 -20.26 5.61 -10.35
CA ASP A 166 -20.08 5.88 -8.92
C ASP A 166 -21.24 5.31 -8.07
N LYS A 167 -22.48 5.35 -8.57
CA LYS A 167 -23.60 4.63 -7.95
C LYS A 167 -23.39 3.11 -7.97
N LYS A 168 -22.84 2.56 -9.07
CA LYS A 168 -22.50 1.13 -9.15
C LYS A 168 -21.40 0.75 -8.15
N VAL A 169 -20.36 1.57 -8.02
CA VAL A 169 -19.30 1.42 -7.01
C VAL A 169 -19.87 1.47 -5.59
N TYR A 170 -20.75 2.42 -5.29
CA TYR A 170 -21.46 2.50 -4.00
C TYR A 170 -22.28 1.24 -3.70
N CYS A 171 -23.09 0.77 -4.66
CA CYS A 171 -23.91 -0.43 -4.45
C CYS A 171 -23.07 -1.71 -4.32
N ASN A 172 -21.95 -1.83 -5.03
CA ASN A 172 -21.03 -2.97 -4.87
C ASN A 172 -20.40 -2.94 -3.47
N ALA A 173 -19.86 -1.79 -3.05
CA ALA A 173 -19.32 -1.57 -1.71
C ALA A 173 -20.35 -1.89 -0.60
N LEU A 174 -21.61 -1.48 -0.77
CA LEU A 174 -22.71 -1.77 0.16
C LEU A 174 -23.07 -3.27 0.23
N SER A 175 -22.92 -3.99 -0.89
CA SER A 175 -23.14 -5.44 -0.97
C SER A 175 -21.96 -6.29 -0.50
N PHE A 176 -20.80 -5.68 -0.25
CA PHE A 176 -19.60 -6.37 0.18
C PHE A 176 -19.79 -7.03 1.56
N SER A 177 -19.38 -8.30 1.65
CA SER A 177 -19.36 -9.06 2.89
C SER A 177 -17.96 -9.63 3.11
N ASP A 178 -17.46 -9.53 4.34
CA ASP A 178 -16.14 -10.01 4.78
C ASP A 178 -16.32 -11.17 5.78
N PRO A 179 -16.75 -12.37 5.33
CA PRO A 179 -17.01 -13.49 6.22
C PRO A 179 -15.70 -14.04 6.80
N PRO A 180 -15.59 -14.22 8.13
CA PRO A 180 -14.38 -14.77 8.73
C PRO A 180 -14.11 -16.19 8.24
N ASN A 181 -12.85 -16.48 7.93
CA ASN A 181 -12.43 -17.80 7.46
C ASN A 181 -11.21 -18.29 8.23
N THR A 182 -11.17 -19.59 8.55
CA THR A 182 -10.02 -20.24 9.20
C THR A 182 -8.82 -20.43 8.27
N LYS A 183 -9.00 -20.21 6.96
CA LYS A 183 -7.96 -20.26 5.93
C LYS A 183 -7.75 -18.85 5.36
N ALA A 184 -6.66 -18.19 5.73
CA ALA A 184 -6.37 -16.82 5.29
C ALA A 184 -6.46 -16.61 3.75
N PRO A 185 -6.00 -17.53 2.87
CA PRO A 185 -6.15 -17.35 1.42
C PRO A 185 -7.61 -17.26 0.95
N LEU A 186 -8.57 -17.90 1.65
CA LEU A 186 -9.98 -17.84 1.27
C LEU A 186 -10.64 -16.52 1.66
N ALA A 187 -10.27 -15.95 2.82
CA ALA A 187 -10.72 -14.61 3.22
C ALA A 187 -10.14 -13.54 2.27
N LEU A 188 -8.83 -13.64 1.95
CA LEU A 188 -8.18 -12.75 1.00
C LEU A 188 -8.77 -12.87 -0.41
N ALA A 189 -9.08 -14.08 -0.89
CA ALA A 189 -9.68 -14.28 -2.21
C ALA A 189 -11.02 -13.55 -2.35
N ALA A 190 -11.96 -13.74 -1.42
CA ALA A 190 -13.28 -13.09 -1.45
C ALA A 190 -13.16 -11.55 -1.46
N MET A 191 -12.20 -11.02 -0.71
CA MET A 191 -11.89 -9.59 -0.64
C MET A 191 -11.31 -9.05 -1.96
N MET A 192 -10.38 -9.79 -2.58
CA MET A 192 -9.77 -9.44 -3.86
C MET A 192 -10.76 -9.56 -5.04
N ASP A 193 -11.65 -10.55 -5.02
CA ASP A 193 -12.69 -10.74 -6.04
C ASP A 193 -13.65 -9.55 -6.07
N ALA A 194 -14.14 -9.13 -4.89
CA ALA A 194 -15.01 -7.95 -4.77
C ALA A 194 -14.32 -6.66 -5.23
N GLY A 195 -13.05 -6.47 -4.85
CA GLY A 195 -12.23 -5.34 -5.29
C GLY A 195 -12.05 -5.30 -6.80
N SER A 196 -11.63 -6.42 -7.40
CA SER A 196 -11.44 -6.59 -8.84
C SER A 196 -12.73 -6.36 -9.62
N ALA A 197 -13.84 -6.96 -9.18
CA ALA A 197 -15.16 -6.76 -9.79
C ALA A 197 -15.59 -5.28 -9.72
N THR A 198 -15.27 -4.57 -8.64
CA THR A 198 -15.57 -3.14 -8.51
C THR A 198 -14.69 -2.29 -9.45
N PHE A 199 -13.39 -2.61 -9.57
CA PHE A 199 -12.47 -1.92 -10.48
C PHE A 199 -12.92 -1.98 -11.94
N GLN A 200 -13.44 -3.14 -12.35
CA GLN A 200 -13.89 -3.45 -13.72
C GLN A 200 -15.30 -2.93 -14.05
N LEU A 201 -16.01 -2.31 -13.09
CA LEU A 201 -17.32 -1.73 -13.37
C LEU A 201 -17.23 -0.68 -14.48
N THR A 202 -18.24 -0.66 -15.34
CA THR A 202 -18.49 0.39 -16.33
C THR A 202 -19.89 0.95 -16.14
N GLY A 203 -20.15 2.20 -16.48
CA GLY A 203 -21.47 2.80 -16.36
C GLY A 203 -21.60 4.13 -17.10
N ALA A 204 -22.72 4.82 -16.89
CA ALA A 204 -22.86 6.19 -17.34
C ALA A 204 -21.81 7.08 -16.62
N PRO A 205 -21.40 8.21 -17.23
CA PRO A 205 -20.50 9.15 -16.58
C PRO A 205 -21.06 9.61 -15.23
N SER A 206 -20.22 9.49 -14.20
CA SER A 206 -20.46 10.07 -12.88
C SER A 206 -20.31 11.61 -12.91
N PRO A 207 -20.67 12.35 -11.83
CA PRO A 207 -20.47 13.79 -11.76
C PRO A 207 -19.02 14.27 -11.94
N THR A 208 -18.04 13.39 -11.75
CA THR A 208 -16.61 13.64 -11.96
C THR A 208 -16.14 13.35 -13.39
N GLY A 209 -17.03 12.86 -14.26
CA GLY A 209 -16.70 12.41 -15.62
C GLY A 209 -16.16 10.97 -15.68
N SER A 210 -15.89 10.36 -14.53
CA SER A 210 -15.40 8.98 -14.39
C SER A 210 -16.41 8.00 -15.01
N THR A 211 -15.95 7.02 -15.79
CA THR A 211 -16.78 6.04 -16.54
C THR A 211 -16.55 4.59 -16.15
N THR A 212 -15.40 4.29 -15.55
CA THR A 212 -15.05 2.99 -14.95
C THR A 212 -14.96 3.07 -13.43
N GLY A 213 -15.02 1.93 -12.75
CA GLY A 213 -14.77 1.86 -11.30
C GLY A 213 -13.36 2.30 -10.93
N ALA A 214 -12.37 1.99 -11.77
CA ALA A 214 -11.00 2.50 -11.67
C ALA A 214 -10.95 4.04 -11.68
N ASP A 215 -11.66 4.69 -12.62
CA ASP A 215 -11.75 6.14 -12.70
C ASP A 215 -12.32 6.74 -11.41
N VAL A 216 -13.42 6.16 -10.89
CA VAL A 216 -14.05 6.60 -9.63
C VAL A 216 -13.09 6.50 -8.44
N PHE A 217 -12.34 5.39 -8.35
CA PHE A 217 -11.34 5.19 -7.31
C PHE A 217 -10.18 6.20 -7.40
N TYR A 218 -9.72 6.49 -8.62
CA TYR A 218 -8.66 7.46 -8.87
C TYR A 218 -9.10 8.91 -8.58
N ASP A 219 -10.30 9.29 -9.01
CA ASP A 219 -10.78 10.66 -8.92
C ASP A 219 -11.30 11.03 -7.53
N LEU A 220 -11.95 10.11 -6.81
CA LEU A 220 -12.50 10.38 -5.48
C LEU A 220 -11.53 10.05 -4.33
N TYR A 221 -10.65 9.05 -4.49
CA TYR A 221 -9.81 8.56 -3.39
C TYR A 221 -8.30 8.65 -3.70
N GLY A 222 -7.92 8.88 -4.96
CA GLY A 222 -6.52 8.85 -5.39
C GLY A 222 -5.95 7.44 -5.57
N ILE A 223 -6.79 6.41 -5.52
CA ILE A 223 -6.44 5.00 -5.70
C ILE A 223 -6.20 4.74 -7.19
N GLY A 224 -4.95 4.46 -7.58
CA GLY A 224 -4.60 4.11 -8.97
C GLY A 224 -4.55 2.60 -9.21
N TYR A 225 -4.18 2.20 -10.44
CA TYR A 225 -3.93 0.79 -10.82
C TYR A 225 -2.83 0.10 -10.00
N ALA A 226 -2.05 0.87 -9.23
CA ALA A 226 -1.01 0.36 -8.35
C ALA A 226 -1.52 -0.27 -7.05
N PHE A 227 -2.81 -0.09 -6.77
CA PHE A 227 -3.43 -0.48 -5.52
C PHE A 227 -3.66 -2.00 -5.44
N SER A 228 -3.01 -2.66 -4.50
CA SER A 228 -3.21 -4.09 -4.26
C SER A 228 -4.54 -4.40 -3.56
N GLY A 229 -5.11 -3.47 -2.79
CA GLY A 229 -6.19 -3.78 -1.85
C GLY A 229 -5.76 -4.53 -0.58
N LEU A 230 -4.46 -4.82 -0.43
CA LEU A 230 -3.87 -5.52 0.72
C LEU A 230 -3.22 -4.57 1.75
N GLY A 231 -3.38 -3.26 1.55
CA GLY A 231 -2.73 -2.21 2.35
C GLY A 231 -1.26 -1.98 1.98
N PHE A 232 -0.84 -2.35 0.77
CA PHE A 232 0.53 -2.15 0.27
C PHE A 232 0.55 -1.69 -1.18
N SER A 233 1.46 -0.79 -1.49
CA SER A 233 1.76 -0.38 -2.85
C SER A 233 2.58 -1.45 -3.55
N VAL A 234 2.18 -1.78 -4.78
CA VAL A 234 2.99 -2.62 -5.66
C VAL A 234 3.95 -1.71 -6.41
N LYS A 235 5.26 -1.84 -6.20
CA LYS A 235 6.26 -1.06 -6.93
C LYS A 235 6.12 -1.22 -8.45
N ASP A 236 6.32 -0.14 -9.21
CA ASP A 236 6.30 -0.10 -10.69
C ASP A 236 4.93 -0.42 -11.33
N SER A 237 3.90 -0.77 -10.55
CA SER A 237 2.60 -1.24 -11.01
C SER A 237 1.72 -0.19 -11.73
N TYR A 238 2.04 1.11 -11.60
CA TYR A 238 1.46 2.13 -12.49
C TYR A 238 1.77 1.84 -13.97
N LEU A 239 2.96 1.30 -14.27
CA LEU A 239 3.32 0.81 -15.60
C LEU A 239 2.58 -0.50 -15.92
N ALA A 240 2.31 -1.31 -14.90
CA ALA A 240 1.70 -2.62 -15.04
C ALA A 240 0.23 -2.58 -15.44
N GLY A 241 -0.54 -1.61 -14.93
CA GLY A 241 -1.92 -1.38 -15.32
C GLY A 241 -2.10 -0.84 -16.74
N GLN A 242 -1.03 -0.32 -17.36
CA GLN A 242 -1.09 0.28 -18.70
C GLN A 242 -0.54 -0.63 -19.80
N ASN A 243 0.61 -1.29 -19.58
CA ASN A 243 1.29 -2.05 -20.65
C ASN A 243 2.02 -3.34 -20.21
N VAL A 244 2.14 -3.65 -18.91
CA VAL A 244 3.03 -4.74 -18.43
C VAL A 244 2.33 -5.64 -17.40
N PRO A 245 1.74 -6.79 -17.75
CA PRO A 245 1.11 -7.66 -16.76
C PRO A 245 2.12 -8.15 -15.72
N LEU A 246 1.75 -8.06 -14.44
CA LEU A 246 2.50 -8.64 -13.32
C LEU A 246 1.84 -9.94 -12.85
N THR A 247 2.65 -10.94 -12.51
CA THR A 247 2.19 -12.16 -11.82
C THR A 247 1.95 -11.88 -10.33
N SER A 248 1.15 -12.71 -9.66
CA SER A 248 0.94 -12.61 -8.21
C SER A 248 2.26 -12.70 -7.42
N ALA A 249 3.25 -13.47 -7.90
CA ALA A 249 4.58 -13.54 -7.28
C ALA A 249 5.29 -12.17 -7.33
N GLN A 250 5.37 -11.56 -8.52
CA GLN A 250 5.95 -10.23 -8.69
C GLN A 250 5.20 -9.16 -7.88
N MET A 251 3.86 -9.20 -7.87
CA MET A 251 3.06 -8.28 -7.06
C MET A 251 3.38 -8.39 -5.57
N MET A 252 3.56 -9.61 -5.03
CA MET A 252 3.92 -9.82 -3.62
C MET A 252 5.37 -9.42 -3.33
N GLU A 253 6.32 -9.72 -4.21
CA GLU A 253 7.72 -9.27 -4.10
C GLU A 253 7.86 -7.74 -4.17
N GLN A 254 6.95 -7.08 -4.89
CA GLN A 254 6.91 -5.63 -5.07
C GLN A 254 5.97 -4.91 -4.08
N SER A 255 5.23 -5.63 -3.22
CA SER A 255 4.33 -5.09 -2.19
C SER A 255 5.11 -4.64 -0.96
N VAL A 256 5.67 -3.43 -1.00
CA VAL A 256 6.68 -2.97 -0.02
C VAL A 256 6.16 -1.92 0.96
N VAL A 257 5.47 -0.88 0.49
CA VAL A 257 5.16 0.29 1.31
C VAL A 257 3.69 0.27 1.75
N PRO A 258 3.38 0.42 3.06
CA PRO A 258 2.01 0.50 3.54
C PRO A 258 1.29 1.74 3.02
N GLU A 259 0.05 1.54 2.57
CA GLU A 259 -0.81 2.57 1.98
C GLU A 259 -2.00 2.88 2.90
N TYR A 260 -2.36 4.16 3.00
CA TYR A 260 -3.46 4.65 3.82
C TYR A 260 -4.38 5.57 3.03
N LEU A 261 -5.68 5.52 3.35
CA LEU A 261 -6.63 6.56 3.00
C LEU A 261 -6.75 7.54 4.16
N VAL A 262 -6.61 8.84 3.86
CA VAL A 262 -6.89 9.95 4.77
C VAL A 262 -7.97 10.86 4.19
N ALA A 263 -8.76 11.51 5.03
CA ALA A 263 -9.70 12.54 4.61
C ALA A 263 -9.00 13.69 3.86
N ASN A 264 -9.64 14.25 2.83
CA ASN A 264 -9.09 15.35 2.05
C ASN A 264 -9.19 16.71 2.77
N VAL A 265 -8.51 16.83 3.91
CA VAL A 265 -8.42 18.07 4.70
C VAL A 265 -7.39 19.04 4.12
N THR A 266 -7.38 20.29 4.62
CA THR A 266 -6.33 21.25 4.27
C THR A 266 -4.95 20.77 4.74
N LEU A 267 -3.88 21.24 4.11
CA LEU A 267 -2.50 20.95 4.54
C LEU A 267 -2.29 21.31 6.02
N ALA A 268 -2.84 22.43 6.49
CA ALA A 268 -2.75 22.86 7.88
C ALA A 268 -3.45 21.90 8.84
N GLU A 269 -4.65 21.42 8.51
CA GLU A 269 -5.41 20.47 9.33
C GLU A 269 -4.79 19.07 9.35
N GLY A 270 -4.15 18.67 8.25
CA GLY A 270 -3.39 17.43 8.15
C GLY A 270 -2.02 17.45 8.83
N GLY A 271 -1.60 18.59 9.41
CA GLY A 271 -0.24 18.78 9.92
C GLY A 271 0.83 18.65 8.84
N CYS A 272 0.49 18.99 7.60
CA CYS A 272 1.33 18.80 6.44
C CYS A 272 2.32 19.95 6.23
N LYS A 273 3.53 19.58 5.85
CA LYS A 273 4.55 20.44 5.27
C LYS A 273 4.70 20.07 3.80
N CYS A 274 4.54 21.04 2.91
CA CYS A 274 4.60 20.82 1.49
C CYS A 274 5.72 21.63 0.83
N ILE A 275 6.42 21.00 -0.12
CA ILE A 275 7.32 21.65 -1.07
C ILE A 275 6.85 21.45 -2.51
N ARG A 276 7.20 22.38 -3.39
CA ARG A 276 6.90 22.36 -4.82
C ARG A 276 8.19 22.60 -5.60
N VAL A 277 8.52 21.74 -6.55
CA VAL A 277 9.78 21.79 -7.31
C VAL A 277 9.49 21.75 -8.80
N LYS A 278 9.86 22.83 -9.49
CA LYS A 278 9.65 22.98 -10.94
C LYS A 278 10.44 21.92 -11.74
N PRO A 279 10.09 21.65 -13.00
CA PRO A 279 10.94 20.88 -13.91
C PRO A 279 12.36 21.46 -14.00
N TYR A 280 13.37 20.59 -13.85
CA TYR A 280 14.78 20.85 -14.17
C TYR A 280 15.47 19.54 -14.56
N ALA A 281 16.62 19.63 -15.24
CA ALA A 281 17.36 18.45 -15.70
C ALA A 281 17.90 17.62 -14.53
N GLY A 282 17.63 16.31 -14.51
CA GLY A 282 18.06 15.40 -13.44
C GLY A 282 17.18 15.41 -12.17
N ARG A 283 16.03 16.11 -12.17
CA ARG A 283 15.09 16.13 -11.01
C ARG A 283 14.63 14.73 -10.59
N ASP A 284 14.48 13.84 -11.54
CA ASP A 284 14.14 12.42 -11.37
C ASP A 284 15.17 11.65 -10.52
N GLN A 285 16.45 12.04 -10.60
CA GLN A 285 17.56 11.47 -9.81
C GLN A 285 17.80 12.23 -8.49
N GLY A 286 17.31 13.46 -8.35
CA GLY A 286 17.43 14.27 -7.14
C GLY A 286 16.81 13.58 -5.92
N LEU A 287 17.45 13.73 -4.75
CA LEU A 287 17.04 13.00 -3.55
C LEU A 287 15.91 13.71 -2.81
N LEU A 288 14.84 12.97 -2.49
CA LEU A 288 13.70 13.49 -1.75
C LEU A 288 13.89 13.27 -0.24
N ASP A 289 14.61 14.20 0.42
CA ASP A 289 14.76 14.22 1.89
C ASP A 289 13.45 14.68 2.57
N TRP A 290 12.71 13.72 3.10
CA TRP A 290 11.49 13.95 3.89
C TRP A 290 11.72 14.75 5.18
N GLY A 291 12.93 14.76 5.72
CA GLY A 291 13.33 15.68 6.79
C GLY A 291 13.45 17.13 6.28
N ARG A 292 13.99 17.34 5.07
CA ARG A 292 13.99 18.66 4.42
C ARG A 292 12.57 19.13 4.14
N VAL A 293 11.67 18.26 3.68
CA VAL A 293 10.25 18.60 3.47
C VAL A 293 9.62 19.16 4.76
N LEU A 294 9.84 18.53 5.92
CA LEU A 294 9.38 19.07 7.20
C LEU A 294 10.02 20.42 7.58
N ARG A 295 11.34 20.57 7.36
CA ARG A 295 12.09 21.77 7.76
C ARG A 295 11.76 23.01 6.92
N VAL A 296 11.55 22.86 5.60
CA VAL A 296 11.40 24.01 4.67
C VAL A 296 10.00 24.12 4.05
N GLY A 297 9.16 23.09 4.17
CA GLY A 297 7.80 23.11 3.67
C GLY A 297 6.87 24.01 4.49
N SER A 298 5.78 24.43 3.86
CA SER A 298 4.71 25.20 4.49
C SER A 298 3.40 24.40 4.52
N GLY A 299 2.53 24.75 5.47
CA GLY A 299 1.23 24.10 5.68
C GLY A 299 0.03 24.92 5.17
N SER A 300 0.25 26.10 4.60
CA SER A 300 -0.81 26.90 3.95
C SER A 300 -0.81 26.71 2.43
N ALA A 301 0.37 26.74 1.84
CA ALA A 301 0.65 26.45 0.43
C ALA A 301 2.08 25.91 0.32
N CYS A 302 2.39 25.15 -0.72
CA CYS A 302 3.69 24.49 -0.88
C CYS A 302 4.84 25.49 -1.12
N THR A 303 5.93 25.36 -0.34
CA THR A 303 7.15 26.17 -0.52
C THR A 303 7.80 25.86 -1.86
N VAL A 304 7.94 26.85 -2.74
CA VAL A 304 8.59 26.66 -4.05
C VAL A 304 10.10 26.58 -3.88
N LEU A 305 10.71 25.51 -4.38
CA LEU A 305 12.15 25.30 -4.44
C LEU A 305 12.63 25.26 -5.90
N ASN A 306 13.83 25.80 -6.14
CA ASN A 306 14.46 25.74 -7.46
C ASN A 306 14.93 24.32 -7.81
N GLN A 307 15.46 23.58 -6.82
CA GLN A 307 15.98 22.22 -6.98
C GLN A 307 15.97 21.42 -5.66
N LEU A 308 15.97 20.09 -5.79
CA LEU A 308 16.31 19.14 -4.71
C LEU A 308 17.85 19.15 -4.47
N PRO A 309 18.36 18.51 -3.40
CA PRO A 309 19.79 18.29 -3.20
C PRO A 309 20.37 17.38 -4.30
#